data_AF-A0A0G2HYK3-F1
#
_entry.id   AF-A0A0G2HYK3-F1
#
_cell.length_a   1.000
_cell.length_b   1.000
_cell.length_c   1.000
_cell.angle_alpha   90.00
_cell.angle_beta   90.00
_cell.angle_gamma   90.00
#
_symmetry.space_group_name_H-M   'P 1'
#
loop_
_entity.id
_entity.type
_entity.pdbx_description
1 polymer ?
#
loop_
_entity_poly.entity_id
_entity_poly.type
_entity_poly.pdbx_seq_one_letter_code
_entity_poly.pdbx_strand_id
1 'polypeptide(L)'
;MYKWVGVEIRSPALVAEAGSFDEIKRVVTLLRNKFRLRLNDTTGFHVHVGMGAHKLPSRTIRRLAQLLWGFLEQGLLHPHEVGMATLEPSESCTSVVDGLSVLCQQEMYAETARAVNELSGYIGQRFNYNLLAYEFQDLGDLEIRRTVEFREAAGSLDPPWVAAWSRICSRIVEFCLEATEGVFVDVLMRVVEAELAFEVSGEEMRYDVVDLLNDLGLRDEAKLVEKILMGDRDAFWFPCALEENSSGDATGASIMVAPGSES
;
A
#
# COMPACT_ATOMS: atom_id res chain seq x y z
N MET A 1 38.89 14.47 8.15
CA MET A 1 37.85 14.47 7.09
C MET A 1 36.82 13.41 7.48
N TYR A 2 35.53 13.76 7.52
CA TYR A 2 34.46 12.79 7.80
C TYR A 2 34.04 12.07 6.51
N LYS A 3 33.75 10.77 6.59
CA LYS A 3 33.23 9.96 5.48
C LYS A 3 31.80 9.52 5.82
N TRP A 4 30.87 9.74 4.90
CA TRP A 4 29.52 9.20 5.00
C TRP A 4 29.53 7.69 4.69
N VAL A 5 28.79 6.92 5.47
CA VAL A 5 28.65 5.47 5.31
C VAL A 5 27.16 5.14 5.32
N GLY A 6 26.72 4.29 4.39
CA GLY A 6 25.36 3.78 4.37
C GLY A 6 25.12 2.83 5.55
N VAL A 7 23.97 2.96 6.21
CA VAL A 7 23.59 2.15 7.36
C VAL A 7 22.16 1.66 7.16
N GLU A 8 21.94 0.36 7.35
CA GLU A 8 20.60 -0.24 7.45
C GLU A 8 20.22 -0.35 8.93
N ILE A 9 19.07 0.22 9.30
CA ILE A 9 18.52 0.12 10.65
C ILE A 9 17.27 -0.73 10.56
N ARG A 10 17.19 -1.77 11.40
CA ARG A 10 16.04 -2.66 11.49
C ARG A 10 15.53 -2.70 12.91
N SER A 11 14.20 -2.62 13.07
CA SER A 11 13.57 -2.97 14.33
C SER A 11 13.67 -4.49 14.57
N PRO A 12 13.52 -4.95 15.82
CA PRO A 12 13.08 -6.32 16.05
C PRO A 12 11.71 -6.57 15.39
N ALA A 13 11.30 -7.83 15.29
CA ALA A 13 9.92 -8.15 14.94
C ALA A 13 8.98 -7.65 16.05
N LEU A 14 8.02 -6.81 15.67
CA LEU A 14 7.04 -6.21 16.58
C LEU A 14 5.65 -6.78 16.28
N VAL A 15 4.81 -6.88 17.31
CA VAL A 15 3.38 -7.16 17.13
C VAL A 15 2.71 -5.91 16.59
N ALA A 16 1.78 -6.03 15.64
CA ALA A 16 1.05 -4.90 15.08
C ALA A 16 0.01 -4.35 16.09
N GLU A 17 0.48 -3.58 17.06
CA GLU A 17 -0.33 -2.96 18.10
C GLU A 17 0.11 -1.52 18.37
N ALA A 18 -0.76 -0.73 19.02
CA ALA A 18 -0.51 0.68 19.30
C ALA A 18 0.88 0.94 19.93
N GLY A 19 1.26 0.13 20.92
CA GLY A 19 2.55 0.26 21.61
C GLY A 19 3.76 0.06 20.69
N SER A 20 3.67 -0.82 19.69
CA SER A 20 4.74 -1.03 18.71
C SER A 20 4.90 0.16 17.78
N PHE A 21 3.80 0.78 17.33
CA PHE A 21 3.87 2.00 16.51
C PHE A 21 4.39 3.20 17.30
N ASP A 22 4.06 3.29 18.59
CA ASP A 22 4.64 4.29 19.50
C ASP A 22 6.15 4.08 19.70
N GLU A 23 6.60 2.82 19.79
CA GLU A 23 8.02 2.49 19.87
C GLU A 23 8.77 2.86 18.57
N ILE A 24 8.19 2.57 17.41
CA ILE A 24 8.72 3.00 16.11
C ILE A 24 8.88 4.53 16.11
N LYS A 25 7.82 5.26 16.50
CA LYS A 25 7.84 6.72 16.58
C LYS A 25 8.93 7.22 17.54
N ARG A 26 9.12 6.57 18.69
CA ARG A 26 10.17 6.89 19.67
C ARG A 26 11.56 6.70 19.07
N VAL A 27 11.82 5.57 18.43
CA VAL A 27 13.13 5.26 17.81
C VAL A 27 13.44 6.25 16.70
N VAL A 28 12.50 6.53 15.78
CA VAL A 28 12.71 7.50 14.69
C VAL A 28 12.96 8.90 15.26
N THR A 29 12.28 9.28 16.35
CA THR A 29 12.53 10.55 17.06
C THR A 29 13.96 10.61 17.61
N LEU A 30 14.47 9.52 18.19
CA LEU A 30 15.85 9.44 18.67
C LEU A 30 16.85 9.53 17.52
N LEU A 31 16.61 8.80 16.42
CA LEU A 31 17.42 8.83 15.21
C LEU A 31 17.54 10.25 14.65
N ARG A 32 16.40 10.93 14.50
CA ARG A 32 16.32 12.32 14.00
C ARG A 32 17.06 13.31 14.90
N ASN A 33 16.93 13.18 16.21
CA ASN A 33 17.34 14.23 17.16
C ASN A 33 18.70 13.99 17.82
N LYS A 34 19.22 12.77 17.81
CA LYS A 34 20.46 12.40 18.52
C LYS A 34 21.59 11.96 17.60
N PHE A 35 21.31 11.67 16.33
CA PHE A 35 22.30 11.18 15.38
C PHE A 35 22.41 12.10 14.17
N ARG A 36 23.61 12.16 13.59
CA ARG A 36 23.85 12.91 12.34
C ARG A 36 23.55 12.02 11.15
N LEU A 37 22.27 11.88 10.84
CA LEU A 37 21.77 11.12 9.70
C LEU A 37 21.51 12.04 8.51
N ARG A 38 21.68 11.52 7.29
CA ARG A 38 21.34 12.20 6.05
C ARG A 38 20.61 11.21 5.16
N LEU A 39 19.39 11.56 4.75
CA LEU A 39 18.63 10.87 3.73
C LEU A 39 19.10 11.34 2.35
N ASN A 40 19.02 10.47 1.36
CA ASN A 40 19.25 10.75 -0.05
C ASN A 40 18.38 9.81 -0.90
N ASP A 41 18.47 9.95 -2.22
CA ASP A 41 17.62 9.26 -3.21
C ASP A 41 17.80 7.73 -3.24
N THR A 42 18.81 7.21 -2.53
CA THR A 42 19.05 5.77 -2.36
C THR A 42 18.56 5.24 -1.01
N THR A 43 18.01 6.10 -0.16
CA THR A 43 17.49 5.74 1.15
C THR A 43 16.06 5.24 1.02
N GLY A 44 15.86 3.93 1.17
CA GLY A 44 14.54 3.31 1.21
C GLY A 44 13.99 3.18 2.62
N PHE A 45 12.66 3.10 2.75
CA PHE A 45 11.99 2.69 3.97
C PHE A 45 11.06 1.51 3.67
N HIS A 46 11.35 0.35 4.25
CA HIS A 46 10.60 -0.87 3.97
C HIS A 46 9.91 -1.39 5.23
N VAL A 47 8.71 -1.94 5.07
CA VAL A 47 7.95 -2.58 6.15
C VAL A 47 7.75 -4.05 5.80
N HIS A 48 8.15 -4.94 6.70
CA HIS A 48 7.94 -6.38 6.56
C HIS A 48 6.77 -6.81 7.45
N VAL A 49 5.74 -7.40 6.85
CA VAL A 49 4.54 -7.87 7.59
C VAL A 49 4.37 -9.37 7.38
N GLY A 50 4.14 -10.12 8.46
CA GLY A 50 3.92 -11.56 8.43
C GLY A 50 3.17 -12.07 9.66
N MET A 51 2.85 -13.37 9.69
CA MET A 51 2.03 -13.98 10.75
C MET A 51 2.89 -14.70 11.79
N GLY A 52 3.81 -13.97 12.42
CA GLY A 52 4.75 -14.51 13.41
C GLY A 52 5.57 -15.68 12.85
N ALA A 53 5.42 -16.85 13.45
CA ALA A 53 6.10 -18.08 13.00
C ALA A 53 5.39 -18.78 11.83
N HIS A 54 4.20 -18.35 11.46
CA HIS A 54 3.39 -18.97 10.42
C HIS A 54 3.49 -18.21 9.09
N LYS A 55 3.33 -18.95 7.98
CA LYS A 55 3.07 -18.32 6.68
C LYS A 55 1.66 -17.73 6.68
N LEU A 56 1.47 -16.56 6.08
CA LEU A 56 0.12 -16.07 5.76
C LEU A 56 -0.62 -17.12 4.92
N PRO A 57 -1.95 -17.30 5.05
CA PRO A 57 -2.76 -18.20 4.21
C PRO A 57 -2.73 -17.84 2.71
N SER A 58 -2.90 -18.83 1.80
CA SER A 58 -2.88 -18.58 0.34
C SER A 58 -3.94 -17.58 -0.06
N ARG A 59 -5.12 -17.70 0.56
CA ARG A 59 -6.22 -16.76 0.42
C ARG A 59 -5.79 -15.33 0.76
N THR A 60 -5.01 -15.13 1.81
CA THR A 60 -4.53 -13.81 2.23
C THR A 60 -3.54 -13.25 1.23
N ILE A 61 -2.63 -14.07 0.70
CA ILE A 61 -1.68 -13.64 -0.34
C ILE A 61 -2.39 -13.28 -1.64
N ARG A 62 -3.38 -14.06 -2.07
CA ARG A 62 -4.23 -13.72 -3.22
C ARG A 62 -5.01 -12.43 -3.00
N ARG A 63 -5.67 -12.28 -1.86
CA ARG A 63 -6.40 -11.05 -1.52
C ARG A 63 -5.50 -9.83 -1.50
N LEU A 64 -4.31 -9.98 -0.93
CA LEU A 64 -3.30 -8.94 -0.93
C LEU A 64 -2.90 -8.60 -2.37
N ALA A 65 -2.57 -9.59 -3.19
CA ALA A 65 -2.25 -9.36 -4.60
C ALA A 65 -3.38 -8.63 -5.34
N GLN A 66 -4.64 -9.02 -5.14
CA GLN A 66 -5.81 -8.37 -5.75
C GLN A 66 -5.95 -6.91 -5.30
N LEU A 67 -5.88 -6.67 -3.99
CA LEU A 67 -6.01 -5.33 -3.45
C LEU A 67 -4.86 -4.44 -3.90
N LEU A 68 -3.62 -4.93 -3.79
CA LEU A 68 -2.44 -4.19 -4.25
C LEU A 68 -2.57 -3.90 -5.75
N TRP A 69 -2.93 -4.88 -6.59
CA TRP A 69 -3.09 -4.69 -8.04
C TRP A 69 -4.07 -3.57 -8.38
N GLY A 70 -5.25 -3.57 -7.75
CA GLY A 70 -6.25 -2.53 -7.98
C GLY A 70 -5.79 -1.13 -7.55
N PHE A 71 -4.93 -1.02 -6.52
CA PHE A 71 -4.39 0.25 -6.04
C PHE A 71 -3.07 0.66 -6.71
N LEU A 72 -2.42 -0.26 -7.43
CA LEU A 72 -1.09 -0.09 -8.02
C LEU A 72 -1.10 0.67 -9.33
N GLU A 73 -2.04 0.38 -10.23
CA GLU A 73 -2.25 1.22 -11.43
C GLU A 73 -2.64 2.65 -11.01
N GLN A 74 -3.33 2.79 -9.88
CA GLN A 74 -3.71 4.07 -9.31
C GLN A 74 -2.59 4.78 -8.55
N GLY A 75 -1.37 4.27 -8.41
CA GLY A 75 -0.23 5.01 -7.81
C GLY A 75 -0.44 5.64 -6.41
N LEU A 76 -1.50 5.25 -5.70
CA LEU A 76 -2.07 5.95 -4.55
C LEU A 76 -1.21 5.88 -3.28
N LEU A 77 -0.19 5.03 -3.26
CA LEU A 77 0.73 4.84 -2.12
C LEU A 77 2.20 5.16 -2.47
N HIS A 78 2.46 5.83 -3.60
CA HIS A 78 3.81 6.14 -4.08
C HIS A 78 4.24 7.58 -3.77
N PRO A 79 5.13 7.83 -2.80
CA PRO A 79 5.80 9.12 -2.69
C PRO A 79 6.68 9.43 -3.92
N HIS A 80 6.56 10.66 -4.41
CA HIS A 80 7.13 11.22 -5.65
C HIS A 80 8.66 11.09 -5.86
N GLU A 81 9.43 10.48 -4.96
CA GLU A 81 10.91 10.60 -4.96
C GLU A 81 11.70 9.29 -4.88
N VAL A 82 11.09 8.12 -5.06
CA VAL A 82 11.87 6.88 -5.12
C VAL A 82 11.94 6.37 -6.55
N GLY A 83 13.16 6.37 -7.13
CA GLY A 83 13.46 5.74 -8.42
C GLY A 83 13.35 4.20 -8.41
N MET A 84 12.38 3.67 -7.68
CA MET A 84 11.94 2.27 -7.77
C MET A 84 10.95 2.17 -8.91
N ALA A 85 11.03 1.07 -9.65
CA ALA A 85 10.07 0.86 -10.72
C ALA A 85 8.68 0.66 -10.14
N THR A 86 7.75 1.50 -10.60
CA THR A 86 6.33 1.20 -10.55
C THR A 86 6.09 -0.15 -11.21
N LEU A 87 5.03 -0.82 -10.78
CA LEU A 87 4.52 -1.96 -11.53
C LEU A 87 3.92 -1.40 -12.81
N GLU A 88 4.75 -1.26 -13.84
CA GLU A 88 4.23 -1.02 -15.17
C GLU A 88 3.56 -2.31 -15.63
N PRO A 89 2.27 -2.26 -16.00
CA PRO A 89 1.57 -3.44 -16.48
C PRO A 89 2.34 -4.01 -17.67
N SER A 90 2.53 -5.33 -17.70
CA SER A 90 3.15 -5.97 -18.86
C SER A 90 2.32 -5.67 -20.11
N GLU A 91 2.93 -5.65 -21.30
CA GLU A 91 2.21 -5.43 -22.58
C GLU A 91 1.02 -6.40 -22.78
N SER A 92 0.94 -7.48 -21.99
CA SER A 92 -0.15 -8.46 -22.03
C SER A 92 -1.30 -8.22 -21.06
N CYS A 93 -1.17 -7.31 -20.08
CA CYS A 93 -2.21 -7.02 -19.09
C CYS A 93 -2.34 -5.50 -18.99
N THR A 94 -3.33 -4.92 -19.65
CA THR A 94 -3.41 -3.47 -19.87
C THR A 94 -4.42 -2.75 -18.97
N SER A 95 -5.14 -3.48 -18.10
CA SER A 95 -6.17 -2.91 -17.21
C SER A 95 -6.22 -3.60 -15.84
N VAL A 96 -6.65 -2.86 -14.80
CA VAL A 96 -6.99 -3.39 -13.46
C VAL A 96 -7.86 -4.64 -13.56
N VAL A 97 -8.86 -4.66 -14.44
CA VAL A 97 -9.82 -5.77 -14.58
C VAL A 97 -9.15 -7.04 -15.09
N ASP A 98 -8.22 -6.93 -16.03
CA ASP A 98 -7.49 -8.07 -16.58
C ASP A 98 -6.62 -8.73 -15.49
N GLY A 99 -5.88 -7.94 -14.73
CA GLY A 99 -5.02 -8.46 -13.67
C GLY A 99 -5.81 -9.05 -12.50
N LEU A 100 -6.94 -8.44 -12.12
CA LEU A 100 -7.85 -9.03 -11.14
C LEU A 100 -8.44 -10.36 -11.62
N SER A 101 -8.78 -10.46 -12.90
CA SER A 101 -9.29 -11.71 -13.48
C SER A 101 -8.26 -12.85 -13.41
N VAL A 102 -6.98 -12.55 -13.65
CA VAL A 102 -5.88 -13.51 -13.45
C VAL A 102 -5.77 -13.90 -11.98
N LEU A 103 -5.77 -12.92 -11.07
CA LEU A 103 -5.57 -13.15 -9.63
C LEU A 103 -6.74 -13.90 -8.97
N CYS A 104 -7.97 -13.71 -9.45
CA CYS A 104 -9.14 -14.45 -9.00
C CYS A 104 -9.04 -15.96 -9.25
N GLN A 105 -8.27 -16.39 -10.24
CA GLN A 105 -8.11 -17.81 -10.60
C GLN A 105 -7.02 -18.53 -9.80
N GLN A 106 -6.25 -17.81 -8.97
CA GLN A 106 -5.09 -18.39 -8.28
C GLN A 106 -5.49 -19.04 -6.95
N GLU A 107 -5.30 -20.35 -6.82
CA GLU A 107 -5.63 -21.06 -5.57
C GLU A 107 -4.40 -21.25 -4.66
N MET A 108 -3.18 -21.27 -5.23
CA MET A 108 -1.94 -21.56 -4.52
C MET A 108 -1.01 -20.34 -4.35
N TYR A 109 -0.19 -20.36 -3.27
CA TYR A 109 0.81 -19.34 -2.98
C TYR A 109 1.76 -19.07 -4.14
N ALA A 110 2.35 -20.15 -4.68
CA ALA A 110 3.39 -20.06 -5.69
C ALA A 110 2.82 -19.52 -7.01
N GLU A 111 1.58 -19.86 -7.33
CA GLU A 111 0.88 -19.36 -8.50
C GLU A 111 0.53 -17.88 -8.35
N THR A 112 0.06 -17.47 -7.17
CA THR A 112 -0.21 -16.05 -6.88
C THR A 112 1.07 -15.23 -6.89
N ALA A 113 2.14 -15.70 -6.24
CA ALA A 113 3.42 -14.99 -6.19
C ALA A 113 4.07 -14.91 -7.58
N ARG A 114 3.98 -15.97 -8.38
CA ARG A 114 4.41 -15.94 -9.79
C ARG A 114 3.55 -15.03 -10.62
N ALA A 115 2.22 -15.06 -10.48
CA ALA A 115 1.32 -14.16 -11.20
C ALA A 115 1.66 -12.71 -10.87
N VAL A 116 1.88 -12.35 -9.60
CA VAL A 116 2.36 -11.01 -9.23
C VAL A 116 3.69 -10.72 -9.91
N ASN A 117 4.69 -11.60 -9.82
CA ASN A 117 6.01 -11.39 -10.46
C ASN A 117 5.95 -11.30 -12.00
N GLU A 118 5.06 -12.07 -12.66
CA GLU A 118 4.88 -12.11 -14.12
C GLU A 118 4.14 -10.87 -14.61
N LEU A 119 3.08 -10.47 -13.90
CA LEU A 119 2.39 -9.21 -14.12
C LEU A 119 3.32 -8.00 -13.92
N SER A 120 4.35 -8.14 -13.08
CA SER A 120 5.33 -7.09 -12.75
C SER A 120 6.40 -6.83 -13.81
N GLY A 121 6.50 -7.64 -14.88
CA GLY A 121 7.51 -7.46 -15.93
C GLY A 121 8.96 -7.80 -15.51
N TYR A 122 9.62 -8.67 -16.27
CA TYR A 122 10.90 -9.26 -15.87
C TYR A 122 12.12 -8.41 -16.27
N ILE A 123 12.44 -7.33 -15.55
CA ILE A 123 13.72 -6.61 -15.78
C ILE A 123 14.29 -5.99 -14.50
N GLY A 124 15.15 -6.70 -13.77
CA GLY A 124 16.24 -6.14 -12.93
C GLY A 124 15.94 -5.02 -11.90
N GLN A 125 14.69 -4.63 -11.72
CA GLN A 125 14.22 -3.50 -10.93
C GLN A 125 13.72 -3.98 -9.57
N ARG A 126 13.80 -3.09 -8.57
CA ARG A 126 13.25 -3.35 -7.24
C ARG A 126 11.78 -2.92 -7.26
N PHE A 127 10.88 -3.89 -7.20
CA PHE A 127 9.44 -3.65 -7.10
C PHE A 127 9.04 -3.05 -5.75
N ASN A 128 7.91 -2.36 -5.77
CA ASN A 128 7.21 -1.78 -4.63
C ASN A 128 6.76 -2.82 -3.59
N TYR A 129 6.55 -4.06 -4.03
CA TYR A 129 6.21 -5.18 -3.17
C TYR A 129 7.11 -6.38 -3.43
N ASN A 130 7.43 -7.14 -2.39
CA ASN A 130 8.16 -8.39 -2.53
C ASN A 130 7.42 -9.54 -1.84
N LEU A 131 7.04 -10.54 -2.65
CA LEU A 131 6.38 -11.77 -2.24
C LEU A 131 7.26 -13.01 -2.41
N LEU A 132 8.57 -12.88 -2.69
CA LEU A 132 9.47 -14.02 -2.97
C LEU A 132 9.49 -15.07 -1.86
N ALA A 133 9.23 -14.65 -0.63
CA ALA A 133 9.04 -15.53 0.53
C ALA A 133 7.95 -16.60 0.36
N TYR A 134 7.00 -16.37 -0.56
CA TYR A 134 5.83 -17.20 -0.82
C TYR A 134 5.93 -17.99 -2.15
N GLU A 135 6.96 -17.75 -2.96
CA GLU A 135 7.17 -18.46 -4.23
C GLU A 135 7.65 -19.91 -4.04
N PHE A 136 8.42 -20.15 -2.97
CA PHE A 136 9.04 -21.46 -2.71
C PHE A 136 8.25 -22.25 -1.65
N GLN A 137 7.75 -23.42 -2.05
CA GLN A 137 6.97 -24.32 -1.20
C GLN A 137 7.82 -24.98 -0.09
N ASP A 138 9.07 -25.37 -0.40
CA ASP A 138 9.92 -26.17 0.49
C ASP A 138 11.34 -25.61 0.60
N LEU A 139 11.50 -24.57 1.41
CA LEU A 139 12.82 -24.22 1.93
C LEU A 139 12.73 -24.37 3.45
N GLY A 140 12.95 -25.62 3.89
CA GLY A 140 12.96 -25.98 5.31
C GLY A 140 13.93 -25.11 6.10
N ASP A 141 13.51 -24.73 7.31
CA ASP A 141 14.25 -24.16 8.46
C ASP A 141 15.33 -23.08 8.23
N LEU A 142 15.55 -22.62 7.01
CA LEU A 142 16.30 -21.41 6.75
C LEU A 142 15.45 -20.23 7.23
N GLU A 143 16.09 -19.19 7.76
CA GLU A 143 15.48 -17.92 8.20
C GLU A 143 14.85 -17.12 7.04
N ILE A 144 14.10 -17.79 6.17
CA ILE A 144 13.39 -17.18 5.08
C ILE A 144 12.28 -16.37 5.73
N ARG A 145 12.43 -15.05 5.61
CA ARG A 145 11.46 -14.09 6.10
C ARG A 145 10.10 -14.47 5.53
N ARG A 146 9.17 -14.93 6.36
CA ARG A 146 7.78 -15.30 5.97
C ARG A 146 6.90 -14.05 5.92
N THR A 147 7.41 -13.02 5.27
CA THR A 147 6.82 -11.68 5.29
C THR A 147 6.58 -11.19 3.88
N VAL A 148 5.54 -10.39 3.71
CA VAL A 148 5.42 -9.48 2.58
C VAL A 148 6.22 -8.24 2.90
N GLU A 149 7.05 -7.80 1.96
CA GLU A 149 7.83 -6.56 2.08
C GLU A 149 7.18 -5.46 1.25
N PHE A 150 6.84 -4.36 1.91
CA PHE A 150 6.37 -3.11 1.34
C PHE A 150 7.56 -2.17 1.18
N ARG A 151 7.78 -1.63 -0.02
CA ARG A 151 8.95 -0.80 -0.37
C ARG A 151 8.59 0.57 -0.96
N GLU A 152 7.30 0.91 -0.99
CA GLU A 152 6.79 2.10 -1.67
C GLU A 152 7.19 3.41 -0.99
N ALA A 153 7.24 3.43 0.34
CA ALA A 153 7.52 4.65 1.05
C ALA A 153 8.98 5.12 0.86
N ALA A 154 9.12 6.41 0.54
CA ALA A 154 10.40 7.10 0.54
C ALA A 154 11.05 7.03 1.92
N GLY A 155 12.38 6.97 1.94
CA GLY A 155 13.15 7.05 3.16
C GLY A 155 12.77 8.31 3.94
N SER A 156 12.39 8.15 5.21
CA SER A 156 11.93 9.26 6.04
C SER A 156 12.47 9.18 7.46
N LEU A 157 12.71 10.35 8.04
CA LEU A 157 12.99 10.54 9.47
C LEU A 157 11.84 11.30 10.14
N ASP A 158 10.66 11.37 9.51
CA ASP A 158 9.48 11.94 10.12
C ASP A 158 8.75 10.89 10.98
N PRO A 159 8.78 11.01 12.33
CA PRO A 159 8.25 9.96 13.19
C PRO A 159 6.75 9.66 13.00
N PRO A 160 5.85 10.67 12.85
CA PRO A 160 4.44 10.42 12.55
C PRO A 160 4.25 9.64 11.24
N TRP A 161 4.90 10.04 10.15
CA TRP A 161 4.79 9.35 8.87
C TRP A 161 5.30 7.91 8.92
N VAL A 162 6.49 7.67 9.50
CA VAL A 162 7.08 6.32 9.57
C VAL A 162 6.19 5.35 10.36
N ALA A 163 5.58 5.84 11.44
CA ALA A 163 4.62 5.05 12.23
C ALA A 163 3.31 4.81 11.48
N ALA A 164 2.77 5.84 10.81
CA ALA A 164 1.55 5.74 10.02
C ALA A 164 1.70 4.73 8.87
N TRP A 165 2.76 4.83 8.08
CA TRP A 165 3.04 3.88 7.00
C TRP A 165 3.19 2.44 7.51
N SER A 166 3.92 2.25 8.62
CA SER A 166 4.03 0.93 9.25
C SER A 166 2.66 0.35 9.61
N ARG A 167 1.76 1.18 10.13
CA ARG A 167 0.40 0.78 10.50
C ARG A 167 -0.47 0.48 9.28
N ILE A 168 -0.36 1.29 8.21
CA ILE A 168 -1.05 1.06 6.94
C ILE A 168 -0.67 -0.31 6.38
N CYS A 169 0.63 -0.60 6.24
CA CYS A 169 1.10 -1.89 5.74
C CYS A 169 0.60 -3.07 6.58
N SER A 170 0.67 -2.97 7.91
CA SER A 170 0.16 -4.01 8.81
C SER A 170 -1.33 -4.23 8.63
N ARG A 171 -2.12 -3.15 8.61
CA ARG A 171 -3.57 -3.25 8.55
C ARG A 171 -4.09 -3.74 7.20
N ILE A 172 -3.41 -3.42 6.10
CA ILE A 172 -3.72 -3.99 4.77
C ILE A 172 -3.65 -5.52 4.82
N VAL A 173 -2.58 -6.07 5.42
CA VAL A 173 -2.41 -7.54 5.54
C VAL A 173 -3.43 -8.13 6.50
N GLU A 174 -3.69 -7.50 7.64
CA GLU A 174 -4.72 -7.92 8.59
C GLU A 174 -6.11 -7.94 7.96
N PHE A 175 -6.49 -6.90 7.21
CA PHE A 175 -7.75 -6.85 6.48
C PHE A 175 -7.87 -8.02 5.50
N CYS A 176 -6.84 -8.28 4.70
CA CYS A 176 -6.84 -9.43 3.78
C CYS A 176 -6.98 -10.78 4.51
N LEU A 177 -6.46 -10.88 5.74
CA LEU A 177 -6.54 -12.06 6.59
C LEU A 177 -7.93 -12.24 7.22
N GLU A 178 -8.52 -11.17 7.74
CA GLU A 178 -9.67 -11.21 8.65
C GLU A 178 -11.01 -10.93 7.96
N ALA A 179 -11.02 -10.12 6.89
CA ALA A 179 -12.26 -9.70 6.26
C ALA A 179 -13.10 -10.91 5.80
N THR A 180 -14.41 -10.82 5.98
CA THR A 180 -15.34 -11.78 5.36
C THR A 180 -15.23 -11.69 3.84
N GLU A 181 -15.82 -12.64 3.14
CA GLU A 181 -15.82 -12.60 1.67
C GLU A 181 -16.55 -11.37 1.15
N GLY A 182 -17.77 -11.10 1.64
CA GLY A 182 -18.54 -9.91 1.27
C GLY A 182 -17.78 -8.60 1.51
N VAL A 183 -17.23 -8.40 2.73
CA VAL A 183 -16.52 -7.15 3.05
C VAL A 183 -15.30 -6.93 2.15
N PHE A 184 -14.54 -7.99 1.87
CA PHE A 184 -13.38 -7.88 0.98
C PHE A 184 -13.80 -7.57 -0.46
N VAL A 185 -14.84 -8.25 -0.96
CA VAL A 185 -15.35 -8.04 -2.32
C VAL A 185 -15.93 -6.63 -2.46
N ASP A 186 -16.67 -6.13 -1.46
CA ASP A 186 -17.24 -4.78 -1.48
C ASP A 186 -16.16 -3.71 -1.64
N VAL A 187 -15.06 -3.82 -0.87
CA VAL A 187 -13.91 -2.89 -0.99
C VAL A 187 -13.25 -3.03 -2.36
N LEU A 188 -13.02 -4.25 -2.84
CA LEU A 188 -12.39 -4.48 -4.14
C LEU A 188 -13.25 -3.95 -5.30
N MET A 189 -14.58 -4.11 -5.21
CA MET A 189 -15.51 -3.61 -6.22
C MET A 189 -15.51 -2.08 -6.29
N ARG A 190 -15.41 -1.37 -5.15
CA ARG A 190 -15.27 0.10 -5.16
C ARG A 190 -14.03 0.58 -5.90
N VAL A 191 -12.90 -0.14 -5.75
CA VAL A 191 -11.67 0.13 -6.50
C VAL A 191 -11.89 -0.05 -8.00
N VAL A 192 -12.49 -1.17 -8.39
CA VAL A 192 -12.77 -1.49 -9.80
C VAL A 192 -13.75 -0.49 -10.42
N GLU A 193 -14.80 -0.12 -9.68
CA GLU A 193 -15.80 0.84 -10.13
C GLU A 193 -15.20 2.23 -10.35
N ALA A 194 -14.31 2.69 -9.45
CA ALA A 194 -13.61 3.95 -9.61
C ALA A 194 -12.69 3.97 -10.83
N GLU A 195 -11.97 2.87 -11.09
CA GLU A 195 -11.12 2.73 -12.27
C GLU A 195 -11.94 2.77 -13.57
N LEU A 196 -12.99 1.95 -13.64
CA LEU A 196 -13.84 1.85 -14.83
C LEU A 196 -14.59 3.17 -15.11
N ALA A 197 -14.99 3.90 -14.08
CA ALA A 197 -15.64 5.19 -14.25
C ALA A 197 -14.70 6.20 -14.91
N PHE A 198 -13.43 6.25 -14.47
CA PHE A 198 -12.41 7.10 -15.07
C PHE A 198 -12.18 6.76 -16.55
N GLU A 199 -12.02 5.48 -16.88
CA GLU A 199 -11.81 5.02 -18.25
C GLU A 199 -12.98 5.35 -19.19
N VAL A 200 -14.22 5.16 -18.74
CA VAL A 200 -15.42 5.23 -19.60
C VAL A 200 -15.91 6.66 -19.80
N SER A 201 -15.87 7.48 -18.76
CA SER A 201 -16.56 8.77 -18.73
C SER A 201 -15.64 9.97 -18.62
N GLY A 202 -14.39 9.77 -18.16
CA GLY A 202 -13.55 10.87 -17.68
C GLY A 202 -14.14 11.59 -16.45
N GLU A 203 -15.25 11.11 -15.90
CA GLU A 203 -15.84 11.59 -14.66
C GLU A 203 -15.22 10.81 -13.49
N GLU A 204 -14.78 11.54 -12.46
CA GLU A 204 -14.25 10.95 -11.23
C GLU A 204 -15.40 10.35 -10.39
N MET A 205 -15.72 9.06 -10.56
CA MET A 205 -16.33 8.34 -9.43
C MET A 205 -15.22 8.09 -8.41
N ARG A 206 -15.27 8.87 -7.33
CA ARG A 206 -14.18 9.02 -6.39
C ARG A 206 -14.16 7.86 -5.39
N TYR A 207 -13.13 7.03 -5.49
CA TYR A 207 -12.68 6.17 -4.41
C TYR A 207 -11.17 6.28 -4.33
N ASP A 208 -10.67 7.05 -3.36
CA ASP A 208 -9.25 7.37 -3.24
C ASP A 208 -8.57 6.66 -2.06
N VAL A 209 -7.29 6.95 -1.83
CA VAL A 209 -6.52 6.36 -0.73
C VAL A 209 -7.12 6.68 0.64
N VAL A 210 -7.74 7.84 0.81
CA VAL A 210 -8.36 8.26 2.07
C VAL A 210 -9.61 7.40 2.32
N ASP A 211 -10.39 7.13 1.28
CA ASP A 211 -11.55 6.22 1.35
C ASP A 211 -11.14 4.80 1.73
N LEU A 212 -10.09 4.27 1.08
CA LEU A 212 -9.52 2.97 1.46
C LEU A 212 -9.12 2.94 2.93
N LEU A 213 -8.35 3.93 3.38
CA LEU A 213 -7.89 3.98 4.76
C LEU A 213 -9.06 4.04 5.74
N ASN A 214 -10.13 4.76 5.41
CA ASN A 214 -11.36 4.78 6.19
C ASN A 214 -12.04 3.41 6.23
N ASP A 215 -12.15 2.71 5.10
CA ASP A 215 -12.71 1.35 5.02
C ASP A 215 -11.87 0.32 5.78
N LEU A 216 -10.55 0.51 5.84
CA LEU A 216 -9.63 -0.31 6.65
C LEU A 216 -9.68 0.03 8.15
N GLY A 217 -10.40 1.09 8.54
CA GLY A 217 -10.53 1.56 9.91
C GLY A 217 -9.41 2.49 10.40
N LEU A 218 -8.56 2.97 9.48
CA LEU A 218 -7.38 3.79 9.73
C LEU A 218 -7.67 5.29 9.63
N ARG A 219 -8.64 5.77 10.42
CA ARG A 219 -9.14 7.16 10.31
C ARG A 219 -8.10 8.23 10.64
N ASP A 220 -7.16 7.93 11.54
CA ASP A 220 -6.12 8.89 11.91
C ASP A 220 -5.02 8.95 10.84
N GLU A 221 -4.68 7.81 10.23
CA GLU A 221 -3.79 7.74 9.08
C GLU A 221 -4.43 8.41 7.86
N ALA A 222 -5.74 8.20 7.64
CA ALA A 222 -6.49 8.84 6.57
C ALA A 222 -6.37 10.37 6.63
N LYS A 223 -6.58 10.96 7.81
CA LYS A 223 -6.39 12.41 8.04
C LYS A 223 -4.95 12.87 7.83
N LEU A 224 -3.98 12.05 8.22
CA LEU A 224 -2.57 12.36 8.04
C LEU A 224 -2.21 12.38 6.54
N VAL A 225 -2.66 11.38 5.79
CA VAL A 225 -2.47 11.26 4.34
C VAL A 225 -3.19 12.38 3.60
N GLU A 226 -4.44 12.66 3.95
CA GLU A 226 -5.22 13.79 3.42
C GLU A 226 -4.48 15.12 3.62
N LYS A 227 -3.92 15.35 4.81
CA LYS A 227 -3.13 16.57 5.09
C LYS A 227 -1.86 16.65 4.23
N ILE A 228 -1.19 15.53 3.97
CA ILE A 228 -0.02 15.48 3.08
C ILE A 228 -0.44 15.86 1.66
N LEU A 229 -1.49 15.22 1.15
CA LEU A 229 -2.07 15.50 -0.17
C LEU A 229 -2.49 16.97 -0.32
N MET A 230 -3.04 17.59 0.74
CA MET A 230 -3.40 19.01 0.73
C MET A 230 -2.19 19.94 0.66
N GLY A 231 -1.06 19.52 1.24
CA GLY A 231 0.20 20.29 1.24
C GLY A 231 1.03 20.10 -0.02
N ASP A 232 0.89 18.95 -0.68
CA ASP A 232 1.56 18.57 -1.90
C ASP A 232 0.67 17.58 -2.67
N ARG A 233 -0.04 18.10 -3.68
CA ARG A 233 -1.00 17.32 -4.46
C ARG A 233 -0.34 16.23 -5.31
N ASP A 234 0.96 16.38 -5.57
CA ASP A 234 1.78 15.44 -6.34
C ASP A 234 2.57 14.52 -5.40
N ALA A 235 2.39 14.62 -4.07
CA ALA A 235 3.03 13.74 -3.10
C ALA A 235 2.69 12.27 -3.34
N PHE A 236 1.62 11.97 -4.08
CA PHE A 236 1.25 10.65 -4.54
C PHE A 236 1.01 10.69 -6.06
N TRP A 237 1.30 9.59 -6.76
CA TRP A 237 1.37 9.51 -8.23
C TRP A 237 0.02 9.71 -8.94
N PHE A 238 -1.10 9.69 -8.20
CA PHE A 238 -2.44 9.85 -8.77
C PHE A 238 -3.18 10.99 -8.08
N PRO A 239 -3.93 11.80 -8.84
CA PRO A 239 -4.68 12.91 -8.28
C PRO A 239 -5.70 12.39 -7.27
N CYS A 240 -5.39 12.51 -5.98
CA CYS A 240 -6.42 12.49 -4.96
C CYS A 240 -7.18 13.80 -5.11
N ALA A 241 -8.43 13.72 -5.55
CA ALA A 241 -9.28 14.88 -5.81
C ALA A 241 -9.64 15.61 -4.52
N LEU A 242 -8.71 16.34 -3.92
CA LEU A 242 -8.98 17.21 -2.78
C LEU A 242 -9.75 18.45 -3.24
N GLU A 243 -11.05 18.30 -3.49
CA GLU A 243 -11.97 19.41 -3.34
C GLU A 243 -12.31 19.61 -1.86
N GLU A 244 -12.43 20.87 -1.45
CA GLU A 244 -12.69 21.26 -0.06
C GLU A 244 -13.98 20.60 0.44
N ASN A 245 -13.89 19.69 1.42
CA ASN A 245 -15.06 19.24 2.17
C ASN A 245 -15.80 20.46 2.71
N SER A 246 -17.00 20.70 2.20
CA SER A 246 -17.80 21.84 2.62
C SER A 246 -18.29 21.61 4.06
N SER A 247 -18.57 22.67 4.81
CA SER A 247 -18.95 22.57 6.23
C SER A 247 -20.29 21.83 6.50
N GLY A 248 -20.89 21.23 5.48
CA GLY A 248 -22.09 20.39 5.55
C GLY A 248 -21.89 18.93 5.13
N ASP A 249 -20.70 18.54 4.65
CA ASP A 249 -20.43 17.15 4.26
C ASP A 249 -20.31 16.26 5.50
N ALA A 250 -21.14 15.23 5.57
CA ALA A 250 -21.03 14.21 6.61
C ALA A 250 -19.68 13.49 6.49
N THR A 251 -19.11 13.03 7.60
CA THR A 251 -17.83 12.28 7.64
C THR A 251 -17.95 10.85 7.07
N GLY A 252 -18.59 10.69 5.92
CA GLY A 252 -18.79 9.45 5.20
C GLY A 252 -19.53 9.72 3.88
N ALA A 253 -18.98 9.19 2.79
CA ALA A 253 -19.52 9.08 1.43
C ALA A 253 -20.63 10.08 1.03
N SER A 254 -20.24 11.13 0.30
CA SER A 254 -21.18 11.97 -0.45
C SER A 254 -21.49 11.33 -1.81
N ILE A 255 -22.74 10.92 -2.03
CA ILE A 255 -23.24 10.54 -3.36
C ILE A 255 -23.67 11.81 -4.08
N MET A 256 -22.98 12.15 -5.17
CA MET A 256 -23.42 13.19 -6.10
C MET A 256 -24.59 12.66 -6.94
N VAL A 257 -25.78 13.23 -6.76
CA VAL A 257 -26.90 13.04 -7.68
C VAL A 257 -26.79 14.12 -8.77
N ALA A 258 -26.73 13.69 -10.03
CA ALA A 258 -26.64 14.60 -11.17
C ALA A 258 -27.82 15.60 -11.21
N PRO A 259 -27.60 16.86 -11.62
CA PRO A 259 -28.66 17.85 -11.66
C PRO A 259 -29.59 17.60 -12.84
N GLY A 260 -30.82 17.15 -12.57
CA GLY A 260 -31.92 17.25 -13.52
C GLY A 260 -33.00 16.18 -13.42
N SER A 261 -34.02 16.42 -12.60
CA SER A 261 -35.45 16.24 -12.95
C SER A 261 -36.32 16.36 -11.70
N GLU A 262 -36.72 17.58 -11.36
CA GLU A 262 -37.99 17.77 -10.68
C GLU A 262 -38.83 18.72 -11.53
N SER A 263 -40.00 18.19 -11.91
CA SER A 263 -41.13 18.86 -12.53
C SER A 263 -41.84 19.81 -11.58
#